data_AF-A0A6A6PQ30-F1
#
_entry.id   AF-A0A6A6PQ30-F1
#
_cell.length_a   1.000
_cell.length_b   1.000
_cell.length_c   1.000
_cell.angle_alpha   90.00
_cell.angle_beta   90.00
_cell.angle_gamma   90.00
#
_symmetry.space_group_name_H-M   'P 1'
#
loop_
_entity.id
_entity.type
_entity.pdbx_description
1 polymer ?
#
loop_
_entity_poly.entity_id
_entity_poly.type
_entity_poly.pdbx_seq_one_letter_code
_entity_poly.pdbx_strand_id
1 'polypeptide(L)'
;MSLSSALLAALCICIGVATAQAPCPTDGNFKLHIGSRLQYLEPANPCKGDGCYTYFNTTKSTEYEFAIANGTTHLVLANVPAGSPARVGLYADTRPDPDHPVLDVILTSSPPTNMRCHIRPAPSDDDTCDLVCLGDYKGNVTQGSTILLGRAAHDQWALGHFEGGPKIKVKVEYT
;
A
#
# COMPACT_ATOMS: atom_id res chain seq x y z
N MET A 1 -39.69 -6.74 62.98
CA MET A 1 -40.29 -6.13 61.78
C MET A 1 -39.16 -5.63 60.90
N SER A 2 -39.23 -5.97 59.62
CA SER A 2 -38.13 -6.03 58.65
C SER A 2 -37.46 -4.67 58.34
N LEU A 3 -36.12 -4.63 58.33
CA LEU A 3 -35.34 -3.56 57.68
C LEU A 3 -34.94 -4.04 56.28
N SER A 4 -35.52 -3.42 55.26
CA SER A 4 -35.21 -3.68 53.86
C SER A 4 -33.84 -3.10 53.49
N SER A 5 -32.85 -3.95 53.22
CA SER A 5 -31.60 -3.55 52.56
C SER A 5 -31.86 -3.31 51.07
N ALA A 6 -31.83 -2.05 50.65
CA ALA A 6 -31.81 -1.69 49.25
C ALA A 6 -30.38 -1.87 48.70
N LEU A 7 -30.17 -2.89 47.88
CA LEU A 7 -28.95 -3.05 47.09
C LEU A 7 -28.96 -1.99 45.97
N LEU A 8 -28.11 -0.96 46.08
CA LEU A 8 -27.76 -0.10 44.95
C LEU A 8 -26.75 -0.84 44.07
N ALA A 9 -27.23 -1.41 42.96
CA ALA A 9 -26.36 -1.84 41.88
C ALA A 9 -25.81 -0.58 41.18
N ALA A 10 -24.54 -0.27 41.42
CA ALA A 10 -23.81 0.74 40.68
C ALA A 10 -23.70 0.28 39.22
N LEU A 11 -24.47 0.87 38.31
CA LEU A 11 -24.20 0.80 36.88
C LEU A 11 -22.87 1.52 36.64
N CYS A 12 -21.78 0.75 36.60
CA CYS A 12 -20.56 1.17 35.91
C CYS A 12 -20.95 1.30 34.44
N ILE A 13 -21.21 2.54 34.01
CA ILE A 13 -21.23 2.90 32.61
C ILE A 13 -19.78 2.71 32.14
N CYS A 14 -19.48 1.53 31.60
CA CYS A 14 -18.33 1.34 30.75
C CYS A 14 -18.56 2.24 29.53
N ILE A 15 -18.12 3.49 29.62
CA ILE A 15 -17.91 4.34 28.46
C ILE A 15 -16.75 3.69 27.72
N GLY A 16 -17.06 2.65 26.96
CA GLY A 16 -16.17 2.14 25.94
C GLY A 16 -15.98 3.31 25.00
N VAL A 17 -14.86 4.01 25.16
CA VAL A 17 -14.35 4.91 24.12
C VAL A 17 -14.10 3.98 22.95
N ALA A 18 -15.11 3.84 22.07
CA ALA A 18 -14.91 3.30 20.76
C ALA A 18 -13.91 4.28 20.13
N THR A 19 -12.63 3.94 20.15
CA THR A 19 -11.64 4.58 19.31
C THR A 19 -12.12 4.29 17.90
N ALA A 20 -12.86 5.25 17.34
CA ALA A 20 -13.22 5.23 15.94
C ALA A 20 -11.89 5.34 15.20
N GLN A 21 -11.32 4.19 14.83
CA GLN A 21 -10.18 4.12 13.92
C GLN A 21 -10.55 5.04 12.75
N ALA A 22 -9.72 6.06 12.50
CA ALA A 22 -10.01 7.03 11.47
C ALA A 22 -10.35 6.28 10.17
N PRO A 23 -11.49 6.57 9.52
CA PRO A 23 -11.84 5.86 8.30
C PRO A 23 -10.73 6.12 7.29
N CYS A 24 -10.15 5.07 6.71
CA CYS A 24 -9.22 5.21 5.60
C CYS A 24 -10.01 5.53 4.33
N PRO A 25 -9.99 6.78 3.82
CA PRO A 25 -10.67 7.10 2.58
C PRO A 25 -10.12 6.21 1.46
N THR A 26 -11.02 5.66 0.66
CA THR A 26 -10.64 4.88 -0.54
C THR A 26 -10.72 5.74 -1.80
N ASP A 27 -11.28 6.93 -1.66
CA ASP A 27 -11.38 7.98 -2.65
C ASP A 27 -10.27 9.03 -2.47
N GLY A 28 -9.85 9.62 -3.59
CA GLY A 28 -8.80 10.63 -3.62
C GLY A 28 -7.42 10.09 -4.01
N ASN A 29 -6.50 11.04 -4.12
CA ASN A 29 -5.10 10.77 -4.40
C ASN A 29 -4.34 10.55 -3.09
N PHE A 30 -3.31 9.73 -3.15
CA PHE A 30 -2.44 9.45 -2.03
C PHE A 30 -1.04 9.10 -2.49
N LYS A 31 -0.08 9.30 -1.60
CA LYS A 31 1.30 8.90 -1.78
C LYS A 31 1.52 7.55 -1.10
N LEU A 32 2.43 6.77 -1.67
CA LEU A 32 2.81 5.47 -1.12
C LEU A 32 4.21 5.57 -0.56
N HIS A 33 4.37 5.18 0.70
CA HIS A 33 5.66 5.26 1.38
C HIS A 33 5.92 4.07 2.30
N ILE A 34 7.18 3.91 2.67
CA ILE A 34 7.59 2.95 3.70
C ILE A 34 7.71 3.69 5.02
N GLY A 35 6.80 3.41 5.96
CA GLY A 35 6.73 4.11 7.25
C GLY A 35 8.05 4.09 8.04
N SER A 36 8.82 3.00 7.98
CA SER A 36 10.09 2.88 8.72
C SER A 36 11.27 3.60 8.08
N ARG A 37 11.16 4.06 6.83
CA ARG A 37 12.30 4.60 6.06
C ARG A 37 12.02 5.94 5.38
N LEU A 38 10.79 6.47 5.45
CA LEU A 38 10.37 7.69 4.76
C LEU A 38 10.75 7.72 3.26
N GLN A 39 10.77 6.54 2.63
CA GLN A 39 10.98 6.38 1.20
C GLN A 39 9.63 6.35 0.50
N TYR A 40 9.51 7.09 -0.60
CA TYR A 40 8.28 7.17 -1.38
C TYR A 40 8.39 6.34 -2.65
N LEU A 41 7.26 5.76 -3.07
CA LEU A 41 7.17 4.98 -4.30
C LEU A 41 7.28 5.90 -5.51
N GLU A 42 8.19 5.58 -6.40
CA GLU A 42 8.34 6.24 -7.69
C GLU A 42 8.45 5.21 -8.83
N PRO A 43 7.95 5.56 -10.03
CA PRO A 43 8.27 4.83 -11.25
C PRO A 43 9.76 4.96 -11.59
N ALA A 44 10.33 3.90 -12.16
CA ALA A 44 11.69 3.86 -12.67
C ALA A 44 11.92 4.90 -13.77
N ASN A 45 13.12 5.48 -13.77
CA ASN A 45 13.60 6.29 -14.87
C ASN A 45 14.83 5.63 -15.53
N PRO A 46 14.78 5.28 -16.83
CA PRO A 46 13.65 5.40 -17.76
C PRO A 46 12.64 4.26 -17.61
N CYS A 47 11.38 4.53 -17.95
CA CYS A 47 10.41 3.47 -18.28
C CYS A 47 10.85 2.77 -19.57
N LYS A 48 10.68 1.44 -19.66
CA LYS A 48 11.13 0.64 -20.81
C LYS A 48 9.96 -0.10 -21.42
N GLY A 49 9.81 -0.01 -22.75
CA GLY A 49 8.71 -0.65 -23.46
C GLY A 49 7.35 -0.18 -22.91
N ASP A 50 6.49 -1.12 -22.57
CA ASP A 50 5.10 -0.85 -22.16
C ASP A 50 4.93 -0.64 -20.65
N GLY A 51 6.02 -0.47 -19.89
CA GLY A 51 5.89 -0.21 -18.46
C GLY A 51 7.08 0.39 -17.73
N CYS A 52 6.82 0.80 -16.50
CA CYS A 52 7.79 1.34 -15.56
C CYS A 52 7.90 0.39 -14.36
N TYR A 53 9.10 -0.03 -14.00
CA TYR A 53 9.31 -0.67 -12.71
C TYR A 53 9.00 0.33 -11.59
N THR A 54 8.75 -0.13 -10.37
CA THR A 54 8.48 0.75 -9.23
C THR A 54 9.49 0.55 -8.12
N TYR A 55 10.01 1.64 -7.56
CA TYR A 55 11.05 1.65 -6.54
C TYR A 55 10.67 2.59 -5.41
N PHE A 56 11.04 2.23 -4.18
CA PHE A 56 11.01 3.15 -3.05
C PHE A 56 12.36 3.86 -2.94
N ASN A 57 12.38 5.18 -3.14
CA ASN A 57 13.61 5.97 -3.16
C ASN A 57 13.65 6.96 -1.97
N THR A 58 14.85 7.18 -1.43
CA THR A 58 15.15 8.16 -0.37
C THR A 58 15.32 9.58 -0.90
N THR A 59 15.52 9.73 -2.21
CA THR A 59 15.90 11.01 -2.83
C THR A 59 14.88 11.45 -3.89
N LYS A 60 14.06 12.46 -3.52
CA LYS A 60 13.56 13.56 -4.40
C LYS A 60 12.14 13.59 -4.99
N SER A 61 11.19 12.70 -4.72
CA SER A 61 9.80 13.02 -5.16
C SER A 61 8.73 12.41 -4.26
N THR A 62 8.13 13.28 -3.43
CA THR A 62 6.81 13.04 -2.84
C THR A 62 5.70 13.46 -3.82
N GLU A 63 6.01 13.69 -5.09
CA GLU A 63 5.10 14.31 -6.06
C GLU A 63 4.35 13.26 -6.90
N TYR A 64 4.80 12.01 -6.88
CA TYR A 64 4.05 10.90 -7.45
C TYR A 64 2.87 10.56 -6.53
N GLU A 65 1.67 10.60 -7.10
CA GLU A 65 0.45 10.24 -6.40
C GLU A 65 -0.24 9.10 -7.12
N PHE A 66 -0.93 8.29 -6.33
CA PHE A 66 -1.67 7.13 -6.75
C PHE A 66 -3.12 7.25 -6.31
N ALA A 67 -4.00 6.48 -6.94
CA ALA A 67 -5.39 6.36 -6.56
C ALA A 67 -5.86 4.91 -6.76
N ILE A 68 -6.95 4.53 -6.09
CA ILE A 68 -7.72 3.36 -6.51
C ILE A 68 -8.71 3.81 -7.58
N ALA A 69 -8.63 3.26 -8.79
CA ALA A 69 -9.51 3.65 -9.88
C ALA A 69 -10.98 3.39 -9.51
N ASN A 70 -11.85 4.36 -9.81
CA ASN A 70 -13.23 4.40 -9.33
C ASN A 70 -14.01 3.09 -9.60
N GLY A 71 -14.63 2.53 -8.56
CA GLY A 71 -15.40 1.29 -8.65
C GLY A 71 -14.56 0.02 -8.85
N THR A 72 -13.24 0.09 -8.71
CA THR A 72 -12.32 -1.05 -8.93
C THR A 72 -11.38 -1.27 -7.73
N THR A 73 -10.44 -2.20 -7.90
CA THR A 73 -9.32 -2.45 -6.99
C THR A 73 -7.97 -2.15 -7.67
N HIS A 74 -8.00 -1.39 -8.76
CA HIS A 74 -6.82 -1.14 -9.58
C HIS A 74 -6.11 0.10 -9.08
N LEU A 75 -4.87 -0.07 -8.63
CA LEU A 75 -4.02 1.06 -8.27
C LEU A 75 -3.53 1.74 -9.57
N VAL A 76 -3.73 3.04 -9.67
CA VAL A 76 -3.35 3.84 -10.85
C VAL A 76 -2.43 4.98 -10.44
N LEU A 77 -1.46 5.32 -11.29
CA LEU A 77 -0.64 6.52 -11.14
C LEU A 77 -1.50 7.75 -11.50
N ALA A 78 -1.87 8.53 -10.48
CA ALA A 78 -2.81 9.64 -10.59
C ALA A 78 -2.13 10.99 -10.87
N ASN A 79 -0.88 11.15 -10.40
CA ASN A 79 -0.09 12.36 -10.65
C ASN A 79 1.40 12.03 -10.87
N VAL A 80 2.08 12.83 -11.68
CA VAL A 80 3.53 12.77 -11.89
C VAL A 80 4.13 14.18 -11.86
N PRO A 81 5.37 14.36 -11.35
CA PRO A 81 6.04 15.65 -11.40
C PRO A 81 6.35 16.09 -12.83
N ALA A 82 6.49 17.39 -13.03
CA ALA A 82 6.83 17.96 -14.33
C ALA A 82 8.16 17.39 -14.85
N GLY A 83 8.19 16.98 -16.12
CA GLY A 83 9.35 16.34 -16.73
C GLY A 83 9.54 14.86 -16.39
N SER A 84 8.61 14.24 -15.64
CA SER A 84 8.63 12.80 -15.42
C SER A 84 8.49 12.04 -16.75
N PRO A 85 9.28 10.96 -16.98
CA PRO A 85 9.09 10.08 -18.12
C PRO A 85 7.87 9.14 -17.97
N ALA A 86 7.34 9.00 -16.75
CA ALA A 86 6.12 8.23 -16.50
C ALA A 86 4.87 9.04 -16.91
N ARG A 87 3.77 8.34 -17.16
CA ARG A 87 2.49 8.96 -17.56
C ARG A 87 1.42 8.66 -16.53
N VAL A 88 0.59 9.67 -16.23
CA VAL A 88 -0.65 9.47 -15.47
C VAL A 88 -1.54 8.45 -16.20
N GLY A 89 -2.27 7.64 -15.43
CA GLY A 89 -3.17 6.61 -15.94
C GLY A 89 -2.54 5.22 -16.09
N LEU A 90 -1.25 5.05 -15.79
CA LEU A 90 -0.64 3.72 -15.74
C LEU A 90 -1.14 2.95 -14.52
N TYR A 91 -1.50 1.68 -14.71
CA TYR A 91 -1.96 0.79 -13.65
C TYR A 91 -0.82 -0.04 -13.08
N ALA A 92 -0.82 -0.23 -11.77
CA ALA A 92 0.05 -1.22 -11.14
C ALA A 92 -0.46 -2.63 -11.44
N ASP A 93 0.41 -3.44 -12.03
CA ASP A 93 0.23 -4.87 -12.20
C ASP A 93 1.48 -5.60 -11.73
N THR A 94 1.42 -6.93 -11.70
CA THR A 94 2.56 -7.76 -11.37
C THR A 94 3.09 -8.53 -12.56
N ARG A 95 4.40 -8.78 -12.54
CA ARG A 95 5.02 -9.81 -13.37
C ARG A 95 5.97 -10.68 -12.53
N PRO A 96 6.27 -11.91 -12.95
CA PRO A 96 7.23 -12.75 -12.27
C PRO A 96 8.61 -12.12 -12.30
N ASP A 97 9.31 -12.18 -11.17
CA ASP A 97 10.73 -11.98 -11.19
C ASP A 97 11.44 -13.24 -11.72
N PRO A 98 12.38 -13.14 -12.67
CA PRO A 98 13.07 -14.32 -13.20
C PRO A 98 14.07 -14.94 -12.22
N ASP A 99 14.57 -14.18 -11.24
CA ASP A 99 15.66 -14.60 -10.36
C ASP A 99 15.19 -14.94 -8.93
N HIS A 100 13.97 -14.54 -8.57
CA HIS A 100 13.43 -14.67 -7.23
C HIS A 100 11.97 -15.15 -7.22
N PRO A 101 11.52 -15.86 -6.16
CA PRO A 101 10.14 -16.31 -6.02
C PRO A 101 9.20 -15.17 -5.57
N VAL A 102 9.28 -14.02 -6.23
CA VAL A 102 8.43 -12.86 -6.00
C VAL A 102 7.84 -12.34 -7.31
N LEU A 103 6.90 -11.42 -7.20
CA LEU A 103 6.28 -10.72 -8.30
C LEU A 103 6.70 -9.25 -8.28
N ASP A 104 7.43 -8.83 -9.29
CA ASP A 104 7.73 -7.41 -9.49
C ASP A 104 6.45 -6.62 -9.68
N VAL A 105 6.33 -5.49 -8.98
CA VAL A 105 5.30 -4.52 -9.30
C VAL A 105 5.80 -3.60 -10.42
N ILE A 106 4.97 -3.46 -11.44
CA ILE A 106 5.22 -2.61 -12.60
C ILE A 106 3.99 -1.75 -12.89
N LEU A 107 4.22 -0.57 -13.45
CA LEU A 107 3.17 0.29 -13.98
C LEU A 107 3.05 0.05 -15.48
N THR A 108 1.85 -0.25 -15.98
CA THR A 108 1.58 -0.52 -17.40
C THR A 108 0.35 0.23 -17.88
N SER A 109 0.20 0.39 -19.20
CA SER A 109 -0.97 1.08 -19.78
C SER A 109 -2.24 0.22 -19.81
N SER A 110 -2.12 -1.09 -19.57
CA SER A 110 -3.23 -2.02 -19.63
C SER A 110 -3.91 -2.16 -18.26
N PRO A 111 -5.23 -2.40 -18.21
CA PRO A 111 -5.88 -2.77 -16.96
C PRO A 111 -5.18 -3.96 -16.31
N PRO A 112 -4.97 -3.94 -14.98
CA PRO A 112 -4.18 -4.96 -14.32
C PRO A 112 -4.92 -6.30 -14.31
N THR A 113 -4.20 -7.36 -14.59
CA THR A 113 -4.73 -8.73 -14.66
C THR A 113 -4.34 -9.56 -13.45
N ASN A 114 -3.20 -9.25 -12.85
CA ASN A 114 -2.56 -10.06 -11.84
C ASN A 114 -2.46 -9.33 -10.50
N MET A 115 -2.99 -8.11 -10.36
CA MET A 115 -2.85 -7.32 -9.14
C MET A 115 -4.16 -6.65 -8.73
N ARG A 116 -4.45 -6.69 -7.41
CA ARG A 116 -5.59 -5.99 -6.80
C ARG A 116 -5.15 -5.35 -5.50
N CYS A 117 -5.49 -4.08 -5.28
CA CYS A 117 -5.11 -3.34 -4.09
C CYS A 117 -6.32 -2.79 -3.35
N HIS A 118 -6.17 -2.70 -2.02
CA HIS A 118 -7.15 -2.11 -1.12
C HIS A 118 -6.44 -1.31 -0.04
N ILE A 119 -7.07 -0.25 0.42
CA ILE A 119 -6.62 0.51 1.59
C ILE A 119 -7.37 -0.01 2.80
N ARG A 120 -6.64 -0.23 3.91
CA ARG A 120 -7.24 -0.67 5.17
C ARG A 120 -6.61 0.08 6.34
N PRO A 121 -7.36 0.30 7.44
CA PRO A 121 -6.77 0.80 8.68
C PRO A 121 -5.59 -0.06 9.10
N ALA A 122 -4.48 0.59 9.45
CA ALA A 122 -3.32 -0.13 9.97
C ALA A 122 -3.71 -0.77 11.32
N PRO A 123 -3.31 -2.02 11.58
CA PRO A 123 -3.48 -2.66 12.88
C PRO A 123 -2.68 -2.00 14.01
N SER A 124 -1.78 -1.07 13.69
CA SER A 124 -0.99 -0.29 14.64
C SER A 124 -1.78 0.94 15.10
N ASP A 125 -1.62 1.35 16.36
CA ASP A 125 -2.25 2.54 16.97
C ASP A 125 -1.74 3.88 16.40
N ASP A 126 -1.19 3.88 15.19
CA ASP A 126 -0.61 5.07 14.54
C ASP A 126 -1.63 5.85 13.70
N ASP A 127 -2.91 5.47 13.73
CA ASP A 127 -3.99 6.05 12.92
C ASP A 127 -3.66 6.14 11.42
N THR A 128 -2.77 5.25 10.93
CA THR A 128 -2.34 5.24 9.53
C THR A 128 -3.14 4.24 8.69
N CYS A 129 -3.04 4.38 7.38
CA CYS A 129 -3.65 3.47 6.42
C CYS A 129 -2.57 2.64 5.71
N ASP A 130 -2.79 1.32 5.64
CA ASP A 130 -1.93 0.39 4.91
C ASP A 130 -2.51 0.16 3.50
N LEU A 131 -1.66 0.22 2.47
CA LEU A 131 -1.99 -0.32 1.15
C LEU A 131 -1.72 -1.82 1.16
N VAL A 132 -2.75 -2.61 0.90
CA VAL A 132 -2.65 -4.07 0.81
C VAL A 132 -2.93 -4.51 -0.62
N CYS A 133 -1.91 -5.05 -1.28
CA CYS A 133 -2.04 -5.60 -2.61
C CYS A 133 -1.92 -7.12 -2.61
N LEU A 134 -2.72 -7.75 -3.48
CA LEU A 134 -2.69 -9.16 -3.83
C LEU A 134 -2.14 -9.28 -5.24
N GLY A 135 -1.18 -10.17 -5.42
CA GLY A 135 -0.65 -10.59 -6.71
C GLY A 135 -1.08 -12.04 -7.00
N ASP A 136 -1.47 -12.35 -8.23
CA ASP A 136 -1.70 -13.71 -8.70
C ASP A 136 -0.79 -14.01 -9.88
N TYR A 137 0.06 -15.03 -9.75
CA TYR A 137 0.76 -15.56 -10.90
C TYR A 137 0.60 -17.07 -11.00
N LYS A 138 0.03 -17.52 -12.12
CA LYS A 138 -0.24 -18.94 -12.41
C LYS A 138 -1.04 -19.64 -11.29
N GLY A 139 -1.94 -18.92 -10.63
CA GLY A 139 -2.77 -19.46 -9.54
C GLY A 139 -2.11 -19.43 -8.16
N ASN A 140 -0.88 -18.92 -8.05
CA ASN A 140 -0.24 -18.67 -6.77
C ASN A 140 -0.53 -17.24 -6.33
N VAL A 141 -1.39 -17.11 -5.33
CA VAL A 141 -1.75 -15.82 -4.75
C VAL A 141 -0.72 -15.44 -3.68
N THR A 142 -0.17 -14.24 -3.80
CA THR A 142 0.71 -13.62 -2.80
C THR A 142 0.12 -12.29 -2.33
N GLN A 143 0.40 -11.92 -1.08
CA GLN A 143 -0.11 -10.69 -0.47
C GLN A 143 1.03 -9.87 0.13
N GLY A 144 0.81 -8.55 0.17
CA GLY A 144 1.53 -7.64 1.03
C GLY A 144 2.43 -6.73 0.23
N SER A 145 3.65 -6.54 0.71
CA SER A 145 4.71 -5.86 0.00
C SER A 145 6.04 -6.39 0.51
N THR A 146 6.88 -6.79 -0.42
CA THR A 146 8.25 -7.20 -0.18
C THR A 146 9.14 -6.28 -0.98
N ILE A 147 10.20 -5.82 -0.34
CA ILE A 147 11.14 -4.95 -0.99
C ILE A 147 12.38 -5.76 -1.29
N LEU A 148 12.74 -5.80 -2.56
CA LEU A 148 14.00 -6.41 -2.98
C LEU A 148 15.13 -5.40 -2.73
N LEU A 149 15.77 -5.54 -1.58
CA LEU A 149 16.94 -4.74 -1.21
C LEU A 149 18.12 -5.09 -2.12
N GLY A 150 18.84 -4.08 -2.62
CA GLY A 150 20.18 -4.25 -3.20
C GLY A 150 20.27 -4.67 -4.66
N ARG A 151 19.15 -4.84 -5.38
CA ARG A 151 19.17 -5.21 -6.81
C ARG A 151 19.13 -4.03 -7.78
N ALA A 152 18.69 -2.88 -7.28
CA ALA A 152 18.98 -1.58 -7.86
C ALA A 152 19.49 -0.69 -6.73
N ALA A 153 20.14 0.43 -7.05
CA ALA A 153 20.50 1.44 -6.07
C ALA A 153 19.28 2.06 -5.32
N HIS A 154 18.07 1.57 -5.64
CA HIS A 154 16.77 1.99 -5.14
C HIS A 154 15.93 0.73 -4.86
N ASP A 155 15.17 0.73 -3.79
CA ASP A 155 14.52 -0.45 -3.19
C ASP A 155 13.30 -0.90 -4.03
N GLN A 156 13.44 -1.93 -4.88
CA GLN A 156 12.37 -2.34 -5.82
C GLN A 156 11.14 -2.89 -5.10
N TRP A 157 9.95 -2.45 -5.51
CA TRP A 157 8.70 -2.97 -4.96
C TRP A 157 8.30 -4.30 -5.62
N ALA A 158 8.06 -5.32 -4.80
CA ALA A 158 7.58 -6.62 -5.21
C ALA A 158 6.50 -7.14 -4.25
N LEU A 159 5.74 -8.16 -4.68
CA LEU A 159 4.81 -8.93 -3.84
C LEU A 159 5.36 -10.36 -3.71
N GLY A 160 5.34 -10.96 -2.52
CA GLY A 160 6.01 -12.26 -2.36
C GLY A 160 6.70 -12.42 -1.03
N HIS A 161 7.48 -13.49 -0.92
CA HIS A 161 8.50 -13.63 0.09
C HIS A 161 9.84 -13.83 -0.61
N PHE A 162 10.81 -12.97 -0.29
CA PHE A 162 12.19 -13.16 -0.66
C PHE A 162 12.97 -13.59 0.59
N GLU A 163 13.70 -14.70 0.50
CA GLU A 163 14.48 -15.22 1.63
C GLU A 163 15.50 -14.17 2.08
N GLY A 164 15.47 -13.80 3.38
CA GLY A 164 16.30 -12.72 3.93
C GLY A 164 15.80 -11.29 3.65
N GLY A 165 14.74 -11.13 2.85
CA GLY A 165 14.12 -9.83 2.59
C GLY A 165 13.13 -9.40 3.69
N PRO A 166 13.14 -8.13 4.13
CA PRO A 166 12.15 -7.65 5.08
C PRO A 166 10.76 -7.60 4.42
N LYS A 167 9.73 -8.10 5.12
CA LYS A 167 8.35 -7.80 4.80
C LYS A 167 8.06 -6.38 5.28
N ILE A 168 7.76 -5.49 4.35
CA ILE A 168 7.58 -4.07 4.65
C ILE A 168 6.17 -3.68 4.27
N LYS A 169 5.46 -3.03 5.20
CA LYS A 169 4.15 -2.47 4.93
C LYS A 169 4.29 -1.20 4.11
N VAL A 170 3.47 -1.07 3.07
CA VAL A 170 3.32 0.17 2.32
C VAL A 170 2.21 0.98 2.97
N LYS A 171 2.54 2.21 3.33
CA LYS A 171 1.68 3.17 4.00
C LYS A 171 1.11 4.16 2.98
N VAL A 172 -0.10 4.62 3.26
CA VAL A 172 -0.84 5.60 2.49
C VAL A 172 -0.78 6.95 3.21
N GLU A 173 -0.31 7.97 2.51
CA GLU A 173 -0.35 9.37 2.94
C GLU A 173 -1.30 10.14 2.01
N TYR A 174 -2.45 10.57 2.52
CA TYR A 174 -3.43 11.34 1.74
C TYR A 174 -2.92 12.75 1.44
N THR A 175 -3.25 13.25 0.26
CA THR A 175 -2.84 14.58 -0.25
C THR A 175 -3.95 15.60 -0.17
#